data_AF-A0A080LSW8-F1
#
_entry.id   AF-A0A080LSW8-F1
#
_cell.length_a   1.000
_cell.length_b   1.000
_cell.length_c   1.000
_cell.angle_alpha   90.00
_cell.angle_beta   90.00
_cell.angle_gamma   90.00
#
_symmetry.space_group_name_H-M   'P 1'
#
loop_
_entity.id
_entity.type
_entity.pdbx_description
1 polymer ?
#
loop_
_entity_poly.entity_id
_entity_poly.type
_entity_poly.pdbx_seq_one_letter_code
_entity_poly.pdbx_strand_id
1 'polypeptide(L)'
;MPQVGIINPSEMSVANSIEIAIWVAVGGRGTLIGPVIGAFIVNLAKSWFTVSFPEYWLFFLGTLFIVATLYLPQGVVGLCLKLRAGMKRDRDELAPAAKGVQA
;
A
#
# COMPACT_ATOMS: atom_id res chain seq x y z
N MET A 1 -27.50 24.62 22.37
CA MET A 1 -27.31 23.75 21.21
C MET A 1 -26.08 22.87 21.45
N PRO A 2 -26.18 21.77 22.22
CA PRO A 2 -25.07 20.84 22.32
C PRO A 2 -25.28 19.73 21.27
N GLN A 3 -24.31 19.02 20.75
CA GLN A 3 -22.85 19.05 20.76
C GLN A 3 -22.50 17.85 19.86
N VAL A 4 -21.42 17.91 19.10
CA VAL A 4 -20.77 16.72 18.51
C VAL A 4 -20.88 15.49 19.44
N GLY A 5 -21.50 14.40 18.98
CA GLY A 5 -21.83 13.30 19.91
C GLY A 5 -22.68 12.14 19.38
N ILE A 6 -22.97 12.04 18.07
CA ILE A 6 -23.38 10.77 17.50
C ILE A 6 -22.09 10.07 17.08
N ILE A 7 -21.56 9.19 17.94
CA ILE A 7 -20.75 8.09 17.43
C ILE A 7 -21.67 7.35 16.48
N ASN A 8 -21.51 7.56 15.17
CA ASN A 8 -22.27 6.81 14.19
C ASN A 8 -21.68 5.39 14.20
N PRO A 9 -22.39 4.36 14.74
CA PRO A 9 -21.85 3.01 14.79
C PRO A 9 -21.52 2.46 13.39
N SER A 10 -22.07 3.06 12.33
CA SER A 10 -21.70 2.78 10.94
C SER A 10 -20.24 3.11 10.63
N GLU A 11 -19.67 4.19 11.19
CA GLU A 11 -18.27 4.58 10.98
C GLU A 11 -17.29 3.61 11.68
N MET A 12 -17.74 2.96 12.75
CA MET A 12 -17.01 1.93 13.50
C MET A 12 -17.41 0.49 13.10
N SER A 13 -18.10 0.33 11.96
CA SER A 13 -18.50 -0.97 11.45
C SER A 13 -17.28 -1.85 11.16
N VAL A 14 -17.43 -3.16 11.37
CA VAL A 14 -16.42 -4.18 11.08
C VAL A 14 -15.86 -4.05 9.66
N ALA A 15 -16.70 -3.65 8.71
CA ALA A 15 -16.30 -3.41 7.32
C ALA A 15 -15.22 -2.33 7.19
N ASN A 16 -15.37 -1.21 7.90
CA ASN A 16 -14.39 -0.11 7.86
C ASN A 16 -13.07 -0.51 8.51
N SER A 17 -13.11 -1.28 9.60
CA SER A 17 -11.89 -1.79 10.25
C SER A 17 -11.10 -2.73 9.33
N ILE A 18 -11.79 -3.59 8.57
CA ILE A 18 -11.14 -4.46 7.58
C ILE A 18 -10.54 -3.64 6.44
N GLU A 19 -11.23 -2.60 5.98
CA GLU A 19 -10.71 -1.72 4.92
C GLU A 19 -9.37 -1.08 5.32
N ILE A 20 -9.27 -0.60 6.57
CA ILE A 20 -8.01 -0.06 7.12
C ILE A 20 -6.91 -1.14 7.17
N ALA A 21 -7.24 -2.36 7.61
CA ALA A 21 -6.28 -3.47 7.62
C ALA A 21 -5.76 -3.80 6.21
N ILE A 22 -6.60 -3.66 5.20
CA ILE A 22 -6.23 -3.89 3.79
C ILE A 22 -5.31 -2.81 3.28
N TRP A 23 -5.52 -1.54 3.64
CA TRP A 23 -4.58 -0.46 3.30
C TRP A 23 -3.17 -0.77 3.82
N VAL A 24 -3.06 -1.28 5.05
CA VAL A 24 -1.79 -1.70 5.64
C VAL A 24 -1.21 -2.93 4.93
N ALA A 25 -2.03 -3.94 4.62
CA ALA A 25 -1.58 -5.17 3.96
C ALA A 25 -1.06 -4.90 2.54
N VAL A 26 -1.79 -4.09 1.75
CA VAL A 26 -1.41 -3.71 0.39
C VAL A 26 -0.18 -2.80 0.41
N GLY A 27 -0.19 -1.77 1.26
CA GLY A 27 0.89 -0.79 1.35
C GLY A 27 2.19 -1.34 1.95
N GLY A 28 2.07 -2.21 2.94
CA GLY A 28 3.16 -2.82 3.71
C GLY A 28 3.20 -2.30 5.15
N ARG A 29 3.47 -3.21 6.10
CA ARG A 29 3.52 -2.95 7.55
C ARG A 29 4.83 -2.34 8.08
N GLY A 30 5.80 -2.05 7.21
CA GLY A 30 7.15 -1.64 7.62
C GLY A 30 7.31 -0.15 7.93
N THR A 31 6.41 0.71 7.46
CA THR A 31 6.47 2.18 7.66
C THR A 31 5.07 2.77 7.69
N LEU A 32 4.91 4.00 8.19
CA LEU A 32 3.64 4.76 8.09
C LEU A 32 3.30 5.14 6.63
N ILE A 33 4.31 5.23 5.75
CA ILE A 33 4.13 5.59 4.34
C ILE A 33 3.46 4.44 3.56
N GLY A 34 3.74 3.18 3.95
CA GLY A 34 3.10 2.00 3.37
C GLY A 34 1.58 2.10 3.37
N PRO A 35 0.92 2.16 4.54
CA PRO A 35 -0.52 2.27 4.66
C PRO A 35 -1.12 3.47 3.93
N VAL A 36 -0.43 4.62 3.89
CA VAL A 36 -0.89 5.80 3.13
C VAL A 36 -0.95 5.52 1.63
N ILE A 37 0.08 4.88 1.08
CA ILE A 37 0.10 4.47 -0.33
C ILE A 37 -0.96 3.39 -0.59
N GLY A 38 -1.09 2.43 0.32
CA GLY A 38 -2.12 1.39 0.25
C GLY A 38 -3.54 1.97 0.26
N ALA A 39 -3.81 2.95 1.13
CA ALA A 39 -5.08 3.65 1.20
C ALA A 39 -5.42 4.37 -0.11
N PHE A 40 -4.43 4.99 -0.75
CA PHE A 40 -4.61 5.64 -2.04
C PHE A 40 -4.95 4.63 -3.14
N ILE A 41 -4.19 3.53 -3.23
CA ILE A 41 -4.43 2.46 -4.23
C ILE A 41 -5.83 1.85 -4.03
N VAL A 42 -6.18 1.50 -2.79
CA VAL A 42 -7.47 0.87 -2.49
C VAL A 42 -8.63 1.83 -2.71
N ASN A 43 -8.49 3.12 -2.38
CA ASN A 43 -9.54 4.10 -2.68
C ASN A 43 -9.73 4.34 -4.17
N LEU A 44 -8.66 4.35 -4.97
CA LEU A 44 -8.76 4.43 -6.42
C LEU A 44 -9.48 3.19 -6.99
N ALA A 45 -9.11 2.01 -6.51
CA ALA A 45 -9.78 0.76 -6.87
C ALA A 45 -11.27 0.80 -6.47
N LYS A 46 -11.58 1.31 -5.27
CA LYS A 46 -12.94 1.51 -4.76
C LYS A 46 -13.75 2.38 -5.70
N SER A 47 -13.24 3.57 -6.01
CA SER A 47 -13.90 4.52 -6.91
C SER A 47 -14.24 3.92 -8.27
N TRP A 48 -13.34 3.13 -8.85
CA TRP A 48 -13.58 2.46 -10.13
C TRP A 48 -14.54 1.26 -10.01
N PHE A 49 -14.35 0.39 -9.02
CA PHE A 49 -15.15 -0.81 -8.85
C PHE A 49 -16.59 -0.51 -8.43
N THR A 50 -16.80 0.49 -7.57
CA THR A 50 -18.15 0.84 -7.12
C THR A 50 -19.01 1.42 -8.23
N VAL A 51 -18.39 1.95 -9.30
CA VAL A 51 -19.11 2.47 -10.48
C VAL A 51 -19.51 1.35 -11.42
N SER A 52 -18.69 0.31 -11.58
CA SER A 52 -18.97 -0.78 -12.53
C SER A 52 -19.71 -1.97 -11.89
N PHE A 53 -19.36 -2.33 -10.65
CA PHE A 53 -19.75 -3.59 -10.01
C PHE A 53 -19.79 -3.47 -8.47
N PRO A 54 -20.79 -2.76 -7.91
CA PRO A 54 -20.87 -2.51 -6.48
C PRO A 54 -21.05 -3.79 -5.63
N GLU A 55 -21.81 -4.80 -6.08
CA GLU A 55 -21.99 -6.03 -5.30
C GLU A 55 -20.70 -6.87 -5.16
N TYR A 56 -19.77 -6.74 -6.10
CA TYR A 56 -18.54 -7.54 -6.11
C TYR A 56 -17.38 -6.89 -5.33
N TRP A 57 -17.57 -5.67 -4.83
CA TRP A 57 -16.51 -4.93 -4.12
C TRP A 57 -15.96 -5.68 -2.91
N LEU A 58 -16.83 -6.25 -2.06
CA LEU A 58 -16.40 -6.98 -0.85
C LEU A 58 -15.63 -8.27 -1.18
N PHE A 59 -16.04 -9.00 -2.23
CA PHE A 59 -15.32 -10.17 -2.72
C PHE A 59 -13.94 -9.81 -3.27
N PHE A 60 -13.88 -8.72 -4.04
CA PHE A 60 -12.61 -8.16 -4.51
C PHE A 60 -11.71 -7.75 -3.34
N LEU A 61 -12.24 -7.05 -2.35
CA LEU A 61 -11.51 -6.60 -1.16
C LEU A 61 -10.91 -7.78 -0.39
N GLY A 62 -11.71 -8.82 -0.13
CA GLY A 62 -11.26 -10.01 0.59
C GLY A 62 -10.21 -10.81 -0.19
N THR A 63 -10.39 -10.93 -1.51
CA THR A 63 -9.41 -11.61 -2.38
C THR A 63 -8.10 -10.82 -2.44
N LEU A 64 -8.18 -9.50 -2.60
CA LEU A 64 -7.03 -8.60 -2.57
C LEU A 64 -6.27 -8.72 -1.25
N PHE A 65 -6.98 -8.78 -0.12
CA PHE A 65 -6.38 -8.94 1.21
C PHE A 65 -5.58 -10.23 1.34
N ILE A 66 -6.16 -11.36 0.93
CA ILE A 66 -5.51 -12.67 1.01
C ILE A 66 -4.27 -12.68 0.11
N VAL A 67 -4.41 -12.25 -1.14
CA VAL A 67 -3.31 -12.23 -2.12
C VAL A 67 -2.18 -11.30 -1.65
N ALA A 68 -2.51 -10.09 -1.20
CA ALA A 68 -1.52 -9.15 -0.70
C ALA A 68 -0.78 -9.70 0.53
N THR A 69 -1.48 -10.34 1.47
CA THR A 69 -0.87 -10.87 2.69
C THR A 69 0.01 -12.08 2.42
N LEU A 70 -0.39 -12.98 1.53
CA LEU A 70 0.35 -14.20 1.22
C LEU A 70 1.56 -13.93 0.31
N TYR A 71 1.38 -13.14 -0.75
CA TYR A 71 2.41 -12.96 -1.77
C TYR A 71 3.23 -11.67 -1.60
N LEU A 72 2.69 -10.65 -0.93
CA LEU A 72 3.35 -9.36 -0.71
C LEU A 72 3.44 -9.02 0.81
N PRO A 73 4.15 -9.83 1.64
CA PRO A 73 4.24 -9.62 3.09
C PRO A 73 4.94 -8.30 3.49
N GLN A 74 5.71 -7.73 2.57
CA GLN A 74 6.39 -6.43 2.70
C GLN A 74 5.60 -5.28 2.03
N GLY A 75 4.47 -5.59 1.39
CA GLY A 75 3.63 -4.68 0.63
C GLY A 75 4.31 -4.07 -0.60
N VAL A 76 3.58 -3.17 -1.25
CA VAL A 76 4.06 -2.42 -2.43
C VAL A 76 5.32 -1.61 -2.11
N VAL A 77 5.39 -1.00 -0.92
CA VAL A 77 6.54 -0.17 -0.54
C VAL A 77 7.81 -1.00 -0.39
N GLY A 78 7.73 -2.18 0.23
CA GLY A 78 8.91 -3.05 0.37
C GLY A 78 9.44 -3.57 -0.97
N LEU A 79 8.54 -3.85 -1.94
CA LEU A 79 8.95 -4.18 -3.31
C LEU A 79 9.67 -3.00 -3.99
N CYS A 80 9.12 -1.79 -3.92
CA CYS A 80 9.73 -0.59 -4.49
C CYS A 80 11.11 -0.31 -3.89
N LEU A 81 11.28 -0.48 -2.58
CA LEU A 81 12.57 -0.30 -1.91
C LEU A 81 13.60 -1.35 -2.37
N LYS A 82 13.20 -2.62 -2.49
CA LYS A 82 14.07 -3.70 -2.96
C LYS A 82 14.53 -3.49 -4.40
N LEU A 83 13.64 -3.06 -5.28
CA LEU A 83 13.95 -2.72 -6.67
C LEU A 83 14.93 -1.54 -6.76
N ARG A 84 14.71 -0.47 -5.96
CA ARG A 84 15.62 0.68 -5.92
C ARG A 84 17.00 0.34 -5.32
N ALA A 85 17.05 -0.56 -4.35
CA ALA A 85 18.31 -0.98 -3.73
C ALA A 85 19.20 -1.78 -4.71
N GLY A 86 18.60 -2.61 -5.57
CA GLY A 86 19.33 -3.32 -6.64
C GLY A 86 19.99 -2.36 -7.64
N MET A 87 19.33 -1.24 -7.95
CA MET A 87 19.79 -0.28 -8.95
C MET A 87 20.94 0.62 -8.48
N LYS A 88 21.10 0.85 -7.16
CA LYS A 88 22.23 1.62 -6.64
C LYS A 88 23.56 0.88 -6.75
N ARG A 89 23.53 -0.45 -6.70
CA ARG A 89 24.74 -1.28 -6.68
C ARG A 89 25.51 -1.26 -8.01
N ASP A 90 24.81 -1.15 -9.14
CA ASP A 90 25.43 -1.02 -10.47
C ASP A 90 26.14 0.32 -10.69
N ARG A 91 25.64 1.40 -10.08
CA ARG A 91 26.22 2.73 -10.31
C ARG A 91 27.54 2.94 -9.56
N ASP A 92 27.70 2.30 -8.42
CA ASP A 92 28.91 2.43 -7.60
C ASP A 92 30.04 1.52 -8.10
N GLU A 93 29.73 0.43 -8.82
CA GLU A 93 30.70 -0.49 -9.43
C GLU A 93 31.34 0.07 -10.72
N LEU A 94 30.65 0.99 -11.41
CA LEU A 94 31.15 1.68 -12.61
C LEU A 94 31.89 3.00 -12.29
N ALA A 95 31.77 3.52 -11.07
CA ALA A 95 32.46 4.73 -10.61
C ALA A 95 33.99 4.64 -10.36
N PRO A 96 34.63 3.47 -10.11
CA PRO A 96 36.08 3.41 -9.83
C PRO A 96 36.96 3.68 -11.06
N ALA A 97 36.48 3.39 -12.27
CA ALA A 97 37.31 3.42 -13.48
C ALA A 97 37.67 4.84 -13.96
N ALA A 98 36.93 5.87 -13.52
CA ALA A 98 37.14 7.25 -13.96
C ALA A 98 38.21 8.00 -13.14
N LYS A 99 38.71 7.44 -12.03
CA LYS A 99 39.69 8.10 -11.14
C LYS A 99 41.16 7.71 -11.39
N GLY A 100 41.45 6.83 -12.36
CA GLY A 100 42.80 6.31 -12.60
C GLY A 100 43.64 7.01 -13.69
N VAL A 101 43.12 8.05 -14.36
CA VAL A 101 43.81 8.74 -15.49
C VAL A 101 44.33 10.14 -15.08
N GLN A 102 44.29 10.46 -13.78
CA GLN A 102 44.85 11.68 -13.23
C GLN A 102 45.87 11.33 -12.15
N ALA A 103 47.03 10.81 -12.57
CA ALA A 103 48.23 10.67 -11.75
C ALA A 103 49.47 10.87 -12.62
#